data_AF-A0A2D4GDS7-F1
#
_entry.id   AF-A0A2D4GDS7-F1
#
_cell.length_a   1.000
_cell.length_b   1.000
_cell.length_c   1.000
_cell.angle_alpha   90.00
_cell.angle_beta   90.00
_cell.angle_gamma   90.00
#
_symmetry.space_group_name_H-M   'P 1'
#
loop_
_entity.id
_entity.type
_entity.pdbx_description
1 polymer ?
#
loop_
_entity_poly.entity_id
_entity_poly.type
_entity_poly.pdbx_seq_one_letter_code
_entity_poly.pdbx_strand_id
1 'polypeptide(L)'
;YPCDSTSSLQKWECKNDTLFAIQNASLHFNYGNKNEKRIMLYKGSGSWSRWKVHGTKDDLCSRGYEDLFTLKGNSNGAPCVFPFQYATKWYADCTIEGRTDGLLWCSTTRNYNKEKKYGFCPVNSDADFYWTTDPVASVQYQINSEAALTWFQASKSCQ
;
A
#
# COMPACT_ATOMS: atom_id res chain seq x y z
N TYR A 1 6.26 -12.04 -11.57
CA TYR A 1 5.24 -11.57 -12.51
C TYR A 1 5.00 -10.09 -12.25
N PRO A 2 4.77 -9.25 -13.28
CA PRO A 2 4.35 -7.87 -13.06
C PRO A 2 3.00 -7.81 -12.33
N CYS A 3 2.83 -6.87 -11.42
CA CYS A 3 1.56 -6.66 -10.71
C CYS A 3 0.43 -6.36 -11.70
N ASP A 4 -0.69 -7.07 -11.54
CA ASP A 4 -1.88 -6.93 -12.37
C ASP A 4 -3.13 -7.18 -11.51
N SER A 5 -3.90 -6.12 -11.28
CA SER A 5 -5.11 -6.15 -10.45
C SER A 5 -6.24 -6.97 -11.07
N THR A 6 -6.20 -7.23 -12.37
CA THR A 6 -7.19 -8.03 -13.08
C THR A 6 -6.87 -9.53 -13.04
N SER A 7 -5.61 -9.89 -12.77
CA SER A 7 -5.16 -11.28 -12.74
C SER A 7 -5.68 -12.03 -11.52
N SER A 8 -6.50 -13.06 -11.74
CA SER A 8 -6.96 -13.96 -10.67
C SER A 8 -5.82 -14.75 -10.03
N LEU A 9 -4.72 -14.96 -10.74
CA LEU A 9 -3.55 -15.72 -10.28
C LEU A 9 -2.69 -14.95 -9.26
N GLN A 10 -2.94 -13.65 -9.08
CA GLN A 10 -2.21 -12.79 -8.15
C GLN A 10 -3.04 -12.43 -6.92
N LYS A 11 -4.27 -12.96 -6.81
CA LYS A 11 -5.16 -12.69 -5.68
C LYS A 11 -4.97 -13.77 -4.63
N TRP A 12 -4.69 -13.34 -3.40
CA TRP A 12 -4.45 -14.21 -2.26
C TRP A 12 -5.43 -13.91 -1.13
N GLU A 13 -5.70 -14.90 -0.30
CA GLU A 13 -6.56 -14.78 0.87
C GLU A 13 -6.04 -15.64 2.03
N CYS A 14 -6.28 -15.18 3.26
CA CYS A 14 -6.06 -15.99 4.45
C CYS A 14 -7.31 -16.80 4.76
N LYS A 15 -7.12 -18.07 5.13
CA LYS A 15 -8.16 -19.01 5.56
C LYS A 15 -7.75 -19.60 6.90
N ASN A 16 -8.73 -19.92 7.75
CA ASN A 16 -8.49 -20.70 8.98
C ASN A 16 -7.25 -20.21 9.76
N ASP A 17 -7.22 -18.91 10.07
CA ASP A 17 -6.11 -18.18 10.71
C ASP A 17 -4.89 -18.09 9.76
N THR A 18 -3.94 -19.01 9.87
CA THR A 18 -2.62 -18.90 9.21
C THR A 18 -2.52 -19.49 7.81
N LEU A 19 -3.57 -20.11 7.25
CA LEU A 19 -3.47 -20.76 5.95
C LEU A 19 -3.54 -19.71 4.84
N PHE A 20 -2.50 -19.63 3.99
CA PHE A 20 -2.43 -18.63 2.92
C PHE A 20 -2.68 -19.27 1.56
N ALA A 21 -3.66 -18.77 0.81
CA ALA A 21 -4.20 -19.44 -0.37
C ALA A 21 -4.41 -18.50 -1.56
N ILE A 22 -4.44 -19.07 -2.76
CA ILE A 22 -4.99 -18.36 -3.92
C ILE A 22 -6.49 -18.14 -3.70
N GLN A 23 -6.94 -16.93 -3.99
CA GLN A 23 -8.33 -16.53 -3.79
C GLN A 23 -9.28 -17.46 -4.57
N ASN A 24 -10.32 -17.94 -3.90
CA ASN A 24 -11.33 -18.86 -4.47
C ASN A 24 -10.75 -20.21 -4.96
N ALA A 25 -9.56 -20.60 -4.53
CA ALA A 25 -8.97 -21.90 -4.84
C ALA A 25 -8.62 -22.69 -3.56
N SER A 26 -8.55 -24.02 -3.71
CA SER A 26 -8.02 -24.94 -2.68
C SER A 26 -6.54 -25.25 -2.94
N LEU A 27 -5.76 -24.19 -3.20
CA LEU A 27 -4.32 -24.22 -3.44
C LEU A 27 -3.63 -23.22 -2.53
N HIS A 28 -2.66 -23.69 -1.75
CA HIS A 28 -2.04 -22.95 -0.67
C HIS A 28 -0.57 -22.64 -0.97
N PHE A 29 -0.09 -21.52 -0.46
CA PHE A 29 1.32 -21.13 -0.50
C PHE A 29 2.11 -22.07 0.42
N ASN A 30 3.03 -22.85 -0.12
CA ASN A 30 3.64 -23.97 0.59
C ASN A 30 5.15 -24.11 0.32
N TYR A 31 5.89 -24.58 1.32
CA TYR A 31 7.32 -24.83 1.22
C TYR A 31 7.74 -26.12 1.98
N GLY A 32 8.74 -26.84 1.46
CA GLY A 32 9.35 -28.01 2.13
C GLY A 32 9.02 -29.37 1.52
N ASN A 33 8.09 -29.44 0.57
CA ASN A 33 7.73 -30.68 -0.11
C ASN A 33 8.79 -31.14 -1.12
N LYS A 34 9.02 -32.45 -1.23
CA LYS A 34 9.80 -33.10 -2.30
C LYS A 34 11.24 -32.57 -2.46
N ASN A 35 11.86 -32.06 -1.40
CA ASN A 35 13.16 -31.38 -1.45
C ASN A 35 13.23 -30.23 -2.48
N GLU A 36 12.08 -29.66 -2.87
CA GLU A 36 12.02 -28.48 -3.73
C GLU A 36 12.39 -27.25 -2.90
N LYS A 37 13.35 -26.46 -3.42
CA LYS A 37 13.85 -25.27 -2.73
C LYS A 37 12.97 -24.05 -3.00
N ARG A 38 12.08 -24.14 -3.98
CA ARG A 38 11.12 -23.08 -4.31
C ARG A 38 9.82 -23.25 -3.54
N ILE A 39 9.15 -22.13 -3.27
CA ILE A 39 7.77 -22.13 -2.82
C ILE A 39 6.88 -22.64 -3.95
N MET A 40 5.87 -23.42 -3.59
CA MET A 40 4.95 -24.06 -4.54
C MET A 40 3.50 -23.83 -4.10
N LEU A 41 2.59 -23.86 -5.08
CA LEU A 41 1.18 -24.05 -4.81
C LEU A 41 0.91 -25.52 -4.48
N TYR A 42 0.23 -25.78 -3.37
CA TYR A 42 0.01 -27.14 -2.87
C TYR A 42 -1.40 -27.35 -2.32
N LYS A 43 -1.92 -28.58 -2.47
CA LYS A 43 -3.28 -28.95 -2.00
C LYS A 43 -3.36 -29.14 -0.49
N GLY A 44 -2.26 -29.53 0.17
CA GLY A 44 -2.26 -29.79 1.60
C GLY A 44 -2.37 -28.51 2.44
N SER A 45 -3.07 -28.61 3.58
CA SER A 45 -3.34 -27.52 4.53
C SER A 45 -2.63 -27.68 5.89
N GLY A 46 -1.60 -28.54 5.91
CA GLY A 46 -0.75 -28.76 7.09
C GLY A 46 0.18 -27.57 7.39
N SER A 47 1.05 -27.74 8.38
CA SER A 47 1.92 -26.66 8.90
C SER A 47 2.77 -25.97 7.84
N TRP A 48 3.19 -26.68 6.78
CA TRP A 48 3.99 -26.12 5.68
C TRP A 48 3.24 -25.15 4.76
N SER A 49 1.91 -25.08 4.88
CA SER A 49 1.06 -24.13 4.14
C SER A 49 0.60 -22.96 5.00
N ARG A 50 1.08 -22.88 6.25
CA ARG A 50 0.61 -21.92 7.26
C ARG A 50 1.70 -20.92 7.59
N TRP A 51 1.36 -19.64 7.50
CA TRP A 51 2.30 -18.54 7.54
C TRP A 51 1.85 -17.46 8.51
N LYS A 52 2.82 -16.78 9.10
CA LYS A 52 2.65 -15.67 10.03
C LYS A 52 3.58 -14.54 9.66
N VAL A 53 3.22 -13.34 10.06
CA VAL A 53 4.15 -12.21 9.98
C VAL A 53 5.32 -12.46 10.91
N HIS A 54 6.54 -12.28 10.40
CA HIS A 54 7.74 -12.48 11.18
C HIS A 54 7.74 -11.60 12.44
N GLY A 55 8.02 -12.20 13.60
CA GLY A 55 8.03 -11.51 14.89
C GLY A 55 6.65 -11.33 15.53
N THR A 56 5.55 -11.80 14.92
CA THR A 56 4.21 -11.74 15.52
C THR A 56 3.51 -13.09 15.56
N LYS A 57 2.33 -13.14 16.18
CA LYS A 57 1.46 -14.33 16.18
C LYS A 57 0.41 -14.28 15.06
N ASP A 58 0.36 -13.19 14.32
CA ASP A 58 -0.72 -12.84 13.41
C ASP A 58 -0.51 -13.47 12.04
N ASP A 59 -1.62 -13.72 11.34
CA ASP A 59 -1.61 -14.13 9.94
C ASP A 59 -1.15 -12.98 9.01
N LEU A 60 -0.98 -13.29 7.73
CA LEU A 60 -0.52 -12.31 6.73
C LEU A 60 -1.57 -11.24 6.39
N CYS A 61 -2.85 -11.49 6.66
CA CYS A 61 -3.95 -10.58 6.35
C CYS A 61 -4.22 -9.57 7.47
N SER A 62 -3.63 -9.78 8.65
CA SER A 62 -3.59 -8.80 9.75
C SER A 62 -2.99 -7.45 9.33
N ARG A 63 -2.10 -7.44 8.34
CA ARG A 63 -1.48 -6.25 7.74
C ARG A 63 -1.95 -6.13 6.29
N GLY A 64 -3.25 -5.95 6.13
CA GLY A 64 -3.89 -5.75 4.84
C GLY A 64 -3.45 -4.46 4.16
N TYR A 65 -3.75 -4.38 2.87
CA TYR A 65 -3.60 -3.14 2.12
C TYR A 65 -4.65 -2.12 2.57
N GLU A 66 -4.22 -0.89 2.77
CA GLU A 66 -5.08 0.27 2.95
C GLU A 66 -4.70 1.35 1.94
N ASP A 67 -5.70 2.06 1.40
CA ASP A 67 -5.47 3.15 0.46
C ASP A 67 -4.72 4.30 1.13
N LEU A 68 -3.55 4.64 0.57
CA LEU A 68 -2.78 5.81 1.00
C LEU A 68 -3.21 7.03 0.18
N PHE A 69 -4.19 7.78 0.66
CA PHE A 69 -4.68 9.00 -0.01
C PHE A 69 -3.62 10.10 0.01
N THR A 70 -3.36 10.69 -1.16
CA THR A 70 -2.33 11.73 -1.27
C THR A 70 -2.81 13.10 -0.77
N LEU A 71 -1.88 13.93 -0.30
CA LEU A 71 -2.10 15.33 0.03
C LEU A 71 -1.55 16.23 -1.08
N LYS A 72 -2.24 17.36 -1.34
CA LYS A 72 -1.90 18.33 -2.40
C LYS A 72 -1.64 17.62 -3.75
N GLY A 73 -0.72 18.14 -4.57
CA GLY A 73 -0.33 17.52 -5.84
C GLY A 73 -1.33 17.80 -6.96
N ASN A 74 -1.37 16.94 -7.98
CA ASN A 74 -2.22 17.15 -9.16
C ASN A 74 -3.18 15.98 -9.45
N SER A 75 -3.39 15.15 -8.42
CA SER A 75 -4.22 13.96 -8.45
C SER A 75 -5.46 14.05 -7.56
N ASN A 76 -5.78 15.23 -7.04
CA ASN A 76 -7.00 15.52 -6.29
C ASN A 76 -7.25 14.56 -5.12
N GLY A 77 -6.19 14.16 -4.42
CA GLY A 77 -6.30 13.23 -3.29
C GLY A 77 -6.37 11.75 -3.65
N ALA A 78 -6.28 11.36 -4.93
CA ALA A 78 -6.30 9.96 -5.34
C ALA A 78 -5.22 9.14 -4.60
N PRO A 79 -5.48 7.85 -4.31
CA PRO A 79 -4.54 7.03 -3.57
C PRO A 79 -3.28 6.71 -4.38
N CYS A 80 -2.19 6.45 -3.67
CA CYS A 80 -0.96 5.95 -4.26
C CYS A 80 -1.18 4.62 -4.99
N VAL A 81 -0.50 4.44 -6.13
CA VAL A 81 -0.50 3.18 -6.88
C VAL A 81 0.88 2.53 -6.76
N PHE A 82 0.95 1.37 -6.12
CA PHE A 82 2.19 0.63 -5.95
C PHE A 82 2.21 -0.68 -6.75
N PRO A 83 3.37 -1.06 -7.35
CA PRO A 83 4.53 -0.20 -7.58
C PRO A 83 4.28 0.80 -8.73
N PHE A 84 4.93 1.96 -8.68
CA PHE A 84 4.92 2.92 -9.79
C PHE A 84 6.31 3.14 -10.38
N GLN A 85 6.35 3.53 -11.66
CA GLN A 85 7.57 3.84 -12.37
C GLN A 85 7.82 5.35 -12.41
N TYR A 86 8.98 5.77 -11.92
CA TYR A 86 9.51 7.13 -12.09
C TYR A 86 10.95 7.07 -12.60
N ALA A 87 11.25 7.84 -13.63
CA ALA A 87 12.47 7.70 -14.44
C ALA A 87 12.64 6.23 -14.88
N THR A 88 13.80 5.63 -14.64
CA THR A 88 14.09 4.23 -14.99
C THR A 88 13.85 3.25 -13.83
N LYS A 89 13.32 3.71 -12.70
CA LYS A 89 13.19 2.93 -11.46
C LYS A 89 11.72 2.65 -11.11
N TRP A 90 11.49 1.53 -10.43
CA TRP A 90 10.21 1.16 -9.83
C TRP A 90 10.27 1.40 -8.32
N TYR A 91 9.22 2.03 -7.79
CA TYR A 91 9.09 2.37 -6.38
C TYR A 91 7.94 1.57 -5.78
N ALA A 92 8.21 0.89 -4.67
CA ALA A 92 7.23 0.10 -3.92
C ALA A 92 6.63 0.86 -2.73
N ASP A 93 7.13 2.06 -2.47
CA ASP A 93 6.72 2.94 -1.37
C ASP A 93 6.92 4.40 -1.81
N CYS A 94 6.49 5.34 -0.99
CA CYS A 94 6.73 6.76 -1.15
C CYS A 94 8.23 7.07 -1.25
N THR A 95 8.57 8.08 -2.04
CA THR A 95 9.97 8.43 -2.31
C THR A 95 10.19 9.93 -2.25
N ILE A 96 11.42 10.35 -1.94
CA ILE A 96 11.88 11.74 -2.04
C ILE A 96 12.59 12.01 -3.38
N GLU A 97 12.81 10.97 -4.18
CA GLU A 97 13.56 11.04 -5.43
C GLU A 97 12.93 12.06 -6.40
N GLY A 98 13.78 12.84 -7.06
CA GLY A 98 13.34 13.92 -7.95
C GLY A 98 12.94 15.21 -7.22
N ARG A 99 13.10 15.29 -5.89
CA ARG A 99 12.85 16.49 -5.10
C ARG A 99 14.06 16.84 -4.22
N THR A 100 14.20 18.13 -3.91
CA THR A 100 15.25 18.67 -3.03
C THR A 100 14.71 19.12 -1.67
N ASP A 101 13.40 19.20 -1.51
CA ASP A 101 12.74 19.61 -0.27
C ASP A 101 12.50 18.46 0.72
N GLY A 102 12.88 17.23 0.35
CA GLY A 102 12.76 16.05 1.21
C GLY A 102 11.32 15.56 1.42
N LEU A 103 10.34 16.11 0.70
CA LEU A 103 8.94 15.68 0.83
C LEU A 103 8.71 14.34 0.13
N LEU A 104 8.13 13.39 0.88
CA LEU A 104 7.75 12.08 0.37
C LEU A 104 6.53 12.19 -0.56
N TRP A 105 6.62 11.59 -1.74
CA TRP A 105 5.56 11.58 -2.74
C TRP A 105 5.39 10.19 -3.36
N CYS A 106 4.22 9.97 -3.93
CA CYS A 106 3.92 8.77 -4.70
C CYS A 106 3.19 9.12 -6.00
N SER A 107 3.28 8.23 -6.99
CA SER A 107 2.43 8.31 -8.15
C SER A 107 1.05 7.75 -7.84
N THR A 108 0.00 8.37 -8.38
CA THR A 108 -1.37 7.83 -8.33
C THR A 108 -1.70 7.00 -9.57
N THR A 109 -0.67 6.66 -10.35
CA THR A 109 -0.76 5.82 -11.56
C THR A 109 0.48 4.95 -11.67
N ARG A 110 0.39 3.85 -12.41
CA ARG A 110 1.51 2.89 -12.54
C ARG A 110 2.71 3.49 -13.27
N ASN A 111 2.50 4.38 -14.24
CA ASN A 111 3.57 5.00 -15.02
C ASN A 111 3.53 6.53 -14.87
N TYR A 112 4.21 7.03 -13.83
CA TYR A 112 4.32 8.46 -13.60
C TYR A 112 4.97 9.17 -14.78
N ASN A 113 5.95 8.55 -15.46
CA ASN A 113 6.64 9.20 -16.58
C ASN A 113 5.69 9.60 -17.71
N LYS A 114 4.63 8.81 -17.93
CA LYS A 114 3.61 9.07 -18.95
C LYS A 114 2.52 10.00 -18.44
N GLU A 115 2.01 9.74 -17.24
CA GLU A 115 0.76 10.38 -16.76
C GLU A 115 1.02 11.62 -15.90
N LYS A 116 2.20 11.72 -15.29
CA LYS A 116 2.64 12.84 -14.45
C LYS A 116 1.66 13.16 -13.31
N LYS A 117 0.95 12.13 -12.82
CA LYS A 117 -0.04 12.21 -11.74
C LYS A 117 0.57 11.78 -10.42
N TYR A 118 0.55 12.68 -9.44
CA TYR A 118 1.13 12.45 -8.12
C TYR A 118 0.43 13.26 -7.03
N GLY A 119 0.74 12.87 -5.80
CA GLY A 119 0.58 13.72 -4.64
C GLY A 119 1.56 13.33 -3.54
N PHE A 120 1.52 14.07 -2.43
CA PHE A 120 2.41 13.83 -1.30
C PHE A 120 1.85 12.77 -0.38
N CYS A 121 2.72 11.94 0.17
CA CYS A 121 2.30 10.93 1.13
C CYS A 121 2.03 11.57 2.49
N PRO A 122 0.96 11.18 3.19
CA PRO A 122 0.72 11.62 4.56
C PRO A 122 1.80 10.99 5.43
N VAL A 123 2.72 11.82 5.90
CA VAL A 123 3.80 11.42 6.81
C VAL A 123 3.57 12.10 8.15
N ASN A 124 3.90 11.41 9.23
CA ASN A 124 3.96 12.00 10.56
C ASN A 124 5.17 12.94 10.62
N SER A 125 5.05 14.13 10.04
CA SER A 125 6.05 15.18 10.14
C SER A 125 5.40 16.45 10.71
N ASP A 126 6.14 17.11 11.61
CA ASP A 126 5.80 18.41 12.19
C ASP A 126 5.95 19.56 11.17
N ALA A 127 5.86 19.25 9.87
CA ALA A 127 5.99 20.26 8.85
C ALA A 127 4.72 21.13 8.84
N ASP A 128 4.87 22.38 9.25
CA ASP A 128 3.90 23.49 9.04
C ASP A 128 3.39 23.58 7.59
N PHE A 129 4.02 22.86 6.66
CA PHE A 129 3.59 22.69 5.28
C PHE A 129 2.21 22.03 5.11
N TYR A 130 1.85 21.09 5.99
CA TYR A 130 0.59 20.33 5.90
C TYR A 130 -0.46 20.74 6.92
N TRP A 131 -0.04 21.29 8.06
CA TRP A 131 -0.91 21.57 9.20
C TRP A 131 -0.86 23.05 9.57
N THR A 132 -2.00 23.59 9.99
CA THR A 132 -2.12 24.91 10.60
C THR A 132 -2.50 24.75 12.06
N THR A 133 -1.74 25.36 12.96
CA THR A 133 -2.00 25.29 14.40
C THR A 133 -2.78 26.52 14.86
N ASP A 134 -3.89 26.31 15.55
CA ASP A 134 -4.60 27.36 16.27
C ASP A 134 -3.75 27.80 17.49
N PRO A 135 -3.31 29.08 17.55
CA PRO A 135 -2.42 29.56 18.61
C PRO A 135 -3.08 29.63 19.99
N VAL A 136 -4.41 29.62 20.06
CA VAL A 136 -5.17 29.68 21.32
C VAL A 136 -5.52 28.29 21.79
N ALA A 137 -6.09 27.47 20.91
CA ALA A 137 -6.56 26.14 21.28
C ALA A 137 -5.44 25.07 21.25
N SER A 138 -4.29 25.38 20.63
CA SER A 138 -3.21 24.40 20.35
C SER A 138 -3.71 23.17 19.57
N VAL A 139 -4.72 23.36 18.72
CA VAL A 139 -5.29 22.32 17.85
C VAL A 139 -4.73 22.48 16.44
N GLN A 140 -4.36 21.37 15.82
CA GLN A 140 -3.87 21.34 14.44
C GLN A 140 -5.00 20.98 13.46
N TYR A 141 -5.05 21.70 12.34
CA TYR A 141 -6.01 21.50 11.27
C TYR A 141 -5.29 21.35 9.94
N GLN A 142 -5.74 20.41 9.12
CA GLN A 142 -5.31 20.26 7.73
C GLN A 142 -6.48 20.56 6.80
N ILE A 143 -6.28 21.47 5.85
CA ILE A 143 -7.30 21.87 4.88
C ILE A 143 -6.92 21.33 3.50
N ASN A 144 -7.62 20.30 3.05
CA ASN A 144 -7.37 19.62 1.78
C ASN A 144 -8.30 20.12 0.66
N SER A 145 -8.20 21.41 0.31
CA SER A 145 -9.08 22.05 -0.68
C SER A 145 -8.86 21.59 -2.13
N GLU A 146 -7.69 21.02 -2.43
CA GLU A 146 -7.34 20.48 -3.75
C GLU A 146 -7.83 19.03 -3.96
N ALA A 147 -8.33 18.38 -2.90
CA ALA A 147 -8.77 16.99 -2.95
C ALA A 147 -10.26 16.87 -3.34
N ALA A 148 -10.60 15.82 -4.08
CA ALA A 148 -11.97 15.51 -4.50
C ALA A 148 -12.33 14.08 -4.07
N LEU A 149 -12.50 13.89 -2.76
CA LEU A 149 -12.78 12.60 -2.13
C LEU A 149 -14.24 12.49 -1.69
N THR A 150 -14.77 11.27 -1.69
CA THR A 150 -16.04 10.99 -0.99
C THR A 150 -15.86 11.16 0.53
N TRP A 151 -16.95 11.32 1.26
CA TRP A 151 -16.90 11.46 2.73
C TRP A 151 -16.15 10.30 3.40
N PHE A 152 -16.38 9.06 2.96
CA PHE A 152 -15.70 7.89 3.51
C PHE A 152 -14.19 7.90 3.23
N GLN A 153 -13.80 8.25 2.00
CA GLN A 153 -12.38 8.37 1.64
C GLN A 153 -11.69 9.50 2.40
N ALA A 154 -12.35 10.65 2.54
CA ALA A 154 -11.83 11.77 3.33
C ALA A 154 -11.68 11.40 4.81
N SER A 155 -12.66 10.70 5.40
CA SER A 155 -12.59 10.18 6.77
C SER A 155 -11.41 9.21 6.92
N LYS A 156 -11.21 8.31 5.96
CA LYS A 156 -10.06 7.39 5.94
C LYS A 156 -8.73 8.10 5.78
N SER A 157 -8.65 9.16 4.98
CA SER A 157 -7.43 9.96 4.82
C SER A 157 -7.00 10.67 6.11
N CYS A 158 -7.91 10.91 7.05
CA CYS A 158 -7.63 11.61 8.31
C CYS A 158 -7.37 10.66 9.50
N GLN A 159 -7.67 9.37 9.36
CA GLN A 159 -7.49 8.35 10.40
C GLN A 159 -6.03 7.92 10.49
#